data_AF-A2RJ28-F1
#
_entry.id   AF-A2RJ28-F1
#
_cell.length_a   1.000
_cell.length_b   1.000
_cell.length_c   1.000
_cell.angle_alpha   90.00
_cell.angle_beta   90.00
_cell.angle_gamma   90.00
#
_symmetry.space_group_name_H-M   'P 1'
#
loop_
_entity.id
_entity.type
_entity.pdbx_description
1 polymer ?
#
loop_
_entity_poly.entity_id
_entity_poly.type
_entity_poly.pdbx_seq_one_letter_code
_entity_poly.pdbx_strand_id
1 'polypeptide(L)' 'MITMKYKMSKGIKIMITAFISVYLGNLILDILSADSHINIWLARIIGLFVVLIIYLLTLSQVFRVTNVEF' A
#
# COMPACT_ATOMS: atom_id res chain seq x y z
N MET A 1 3.92 -29.27 24.23
CA MET A 1 3.44 -27.95 23.76
C MET A 1 4.02 -27.72 22.37
N ILE A 2 3.23 -27.85 21.31
CA ILE A 2 3.69 -27.65 19.93
C ILE A 2 3.53 -26.15 19.63
N THR A 3 4.64 -25.42 19.58
CA THR A 3 4.67 -24.02 19.13
C THR A 3 4.41 -24.03 17.62
N MET A 4 3.18 -23.73 17.19
CA MET A 4 2.91 -23.46 15.78
C MET A 4 3.75 -22.27 15.32
N LYS A 5 4.75 -22.50 14.47
CA LYS A 5 5.46 -21.44 13.78
C LYS A 5 4.54 -20.89 12.68
N TYR A 6 3.96 -19.72 12.91
CA TYR A 6 3.20 -19.01 11.88
C TYR A 6 4.15 -18.59 10.75
N LYS A 7 4.23 -19.42 9.70
CA LYS A 7 4.99 -19.11 8.49
C LYS A 7 4.13 -18.23 7.60
N MET A 8 4.30 -16.91 7.73
CA MET A 8 3.58 -15.95 6.90
C MET A 8 4.06 -16.03 5.44
N SER A 9 3.15 -16.36 4.53
CA SER A 9 3.37 -16.34 3.09
C SER A 9 3.86 -14.96 2.63
N LYS A 10 4.77 -14.92 1.64
CA LYS A 10 5.25 -13.66 1.03
C LYS A 10 4.08 -12.76 0.60
N GLY A 11 2.99 -13.33 0.07
CA GLY A 11 1.82 -12.57 -0.34
C GLY A 11 1.08 -11.90 0.82
N ILE A 12 0.94 -12.60 1.95
CA ILE A 12 0.25 -12.06 3.13
C ILE A 12 1.03 -10.89 3.73
N LYS A 13 2.36 -10.95 3.75
CA LYS A 13 3.19 -9.84 4.22
C LYS A 13 2.98 -8.59 3.38
N ILE A 14 2.98 -8.73 2.05
CA ILE A 14 2.74 -7.62 1.12
C ILE A 14 1.34 -7.04 1.32
N MET A 15 0.32 -7.90 1.48
CA MET A 15 -1.06 -7.48 1.67
C MET A 15 -1.23 -6.67 2.97
N ILE A 16 -0.62 -7.13 4.07
CA ILE A 16 -0.66 -6.42 5.37
C ILE A 16 0.10 -5.10 5.29
N THR A 17 1.29 -5.09 4.67
CA THR A 17 2.07 -3.85 4.50
C THR A 17 1.32 -2.83 3.65
N ALA A 18 0.68 -3.25 2.55
CA ALA A 18 -0.16 -2.39 1.74
C ALA A 18 -1.33 -1.83 2.56
N PHE A 19 -2.03 -2.68 3.31
CA PHE A 19 -3.16 -2.27 4.16
C PHE A 19 -2.76 -1.22 5.21
N ILE A 20 -1.65 -1.45 5.92
CA ILE A 20 -1.12 -0.52 6.91
C ILE A 20 -0.69 0.81 6.25
N SER A 21 -0.05 0.75 5.08
CA SER A 21 0.41 1.96 4.38
C SER A 21 -0.75 2.86 3.93
N VAL A 22 -1.86 2.27 3.46
CA VAL A 22 -3.06 3.01 3.05
C VAL A 22 -3.71 3.69 4.26
N TYR A 23 -3.86 2.94 5.36
CA TYR A 23 -4.44 3.47 6.59
C TYR A 23 -3.59 4.61 7.17
N LEU A 24 -2.27 4.39 7.27
CA LEU A 24 -1.35 5.38 7.82
C LEU A 24 -1.22 6.62 6.92
N GLY A 25 -1.22 6.43 5.59
CA GLY A 25 -1.23 7.53 4.62
C GLY A 25 -2.46 8.42 4.78
N ASN A 26 -3.65 7.82 4.91
CA ASN A 26 -4.88 8.57 5.16
C ASN A 26 -4.86 9.30 6.52
N LEU A 27 -4.33 8.68 7.58
CA LEU A 27 -4.22 9.31 8.89
C LEU A 27 -3.30 10.55 8.87
N ILE A 28 -2.15 10.44 8.19
CA ILE A 28 -1.21 11.55 8.04
C ILE A 28 -1.84 12.70 7.24
N LEU A 29 -2.58 12.38 6.17
CA LEU A 29 -3.30 13.38 5.36
C LEU A 29 -4.42 14.07 6.15
N ASP A 30 -5.15 13.34 6.99
CA ASP A 30 -6.19 13.92 7.86
C ASP A 30 -5.58 14.91 8.87
N ILE A 31 -4.43 14.59 9.47
CA ILE A 31 -3.71 15.49 10.40
C ILE A 31 -3.17 16.72 9.66
N LEU A 32 -2.48 16.51 8.52
CA LEU A 32 -1.93 17.61 7.72
C LEU A 32 -3.03 18.55 7.21
N SER A 33 -4.18 18.02 6.82
CA SER A 33 -5.33 18.80 6.36
C SER A 33 -6.07 19.52 7.50
N ALA A 34 -5.85 19.13 8.76
CA ALA A 34 -6.41 19.86 9.90
C ALA A 34 -5.63 21.15 10.19
N ASP A 35 -4.31 21.13 9.98
CA ASP A 35 -3.42 22.28 10.19
C ASP A 35 -3.19 23.13 8.94
N SER A 36 -3.41 22.57 7.75
CA SER A 36 -3.31 23.29 6.49
C SER A 36 -4.69 23.50 5.88
N HIS A 37 -4.96 24.68 5.31
CA HIS A 37 -6.19 25.00 4.56
C HIS A 37 -6.40 24.14 3.28
N ILE A 38 -5.73 22.99 3.18
CA ILE A 38 -5.83 22.04 2.09
C ILE A 38 -7.18 21.33 2.19
N ASN A 39 -7.86 21.19 1.05
CA ASN A 39 -9.12 20.45 1.00
C ASN A 39 -8.86 18.96 1.23
N ILE A 40 -9.35 18.43 2.34
CA ILE A 40 -9.29 17.02 2.75
C ILE A 40 -9.66 16.04 1.63
N TRP A 41 -10.62 16.43 0.78
CA TRP A 41 -11.06 15.63 -0.37
C TRP A 41 -9.97 15.50 -1.44
N LEU A 42 -9.22 16.56 -1.70
CA LEU A 42 -8.12 16.55 -2.67
C LEU A 42 -6.94 15.71 -2.14
N ALA A 43 -6.62 15.85 -0.86
CA ALA A 43 -5.59 15.06 -0.19
C ALA A 43 -5.87 13.55 -0.27
N ARG A 44 -7.11 13.13 0.01
CA ARG A 44 -7.54 11.73 -0.11
C ARG A 44 -7.49 11.18 -1.53
N ILE A 45 -7.87 11.99 -2.52
CA ILE A 45 -7.79 11.59 -3.94
C ILE A 45 -6.32 11.34 -4.31
N ILE A 46 -5.40 12.22 -3.92
CA ILE A 46 -3.96 12.06 -4.16
C ILE A 46 -3.43 10.80 -3.46
N GLY A 47 -3.81 10.57 -2.20
CA GLY A 47 -3.45 9.35 -1.46
C GLY A 47 -3.89 8.06 -2.16
N LEU A 48 -5.12 8.02 -2.68
CA LEU A 48 -5.63 6.90 -3.48
C LEU A 48 -4.84 6.70 -4.79
N PHE A 49 -4.53 7.78 -5.50
CA PHE A 49 -3.73 7.70 -6.74
C PHE A 49 -2.32 7.18 -6.49
N VAL A 50 -1.65 7.58 -5.41
CA VAL A 50 -0.31 7.08 -5.06
C VAL A 50 -0.34 5.57 -4.80
N VAL A 51 -1.33 5.08 -4.04
CA VAL A 51 -1.49 3.65 -3.78
C VAL A 51 -1.76 2.88 -5.08
N LEU A 52 -2.62 3.41 -5.94
CA LEU A 52 -2.93 2.82 -7.24
C LEU A 52 -1.68 2.74 -8.14
N ILE A 53 -0.86 3.80 -8.18
CA ILE A 53 0.39 3.83 -8.93
C ILE A 53 1.37 2.80 -8.39
N ILE A 54 1.57 2.71 -7.07
CA ILE A 54 2.45 1.72 -6.45
C ILE A 54 1.99 0.29 -6.78
N TYR A 55 0.68 0.03 -6.75
CA TYR A 55 0.11 -1.25 -7.11
C TYR A 55 0.35 -1.60 -8.58
N LEU A 56 0.06 -0.68 -9.51
CA LEU A 56 0.31 -0.86 -10.95
C LEU A 56 1.80 -1.06 -11.26
N LEU A 57 2.67 -0.31 -10.58
CA LEU A 57 4.11 -0.40 -10.78
C LEU A 57 4.65 -1.73 -10.24
N THR A 58 4.18 -2.17 -9.08
CA THR A 58 4.51 -3.49 -8.52
C THR A 58 3.97 -4.62 -9.39
N LEU A 59 2.74 -4.50 -9.90
CA LEU A 59 2.14 -5.46 -10.82
C LEU A 59 2.92 -5.54 -12.13
N SER A 60 3.34 -4.40 -12.68
CA SER A 60 4.19 -4.32 -13.88
C SER A 60 5.55 -5.00 -13.67
N GLN A 61 6.20 -4.79 -12.51
CA GLN A 61 7.45 -5.49 -12.18
C GLN A 61 7.25 -7.00 -12.08
N VAL A 62 6.15 -7.46 -11.45
CA VAL A 62 5.82 -8.89 -11.38
C VAL A 62 5.58 -9.46 -12.78
N PHE A 63 4.83 -8.77 -13.63
CA PHE A 63 4.55 -9.20 -15.01
C PHE A 63 5.82 -9.26 -15.87
N ARG A 64 6.76 -8.33 -15.65
CA ARG A 64 8.05 -8.30 -16.35
C ARG A 64 8.94 -9.46 -15.95
N VAL A 65 8.97 -9.83 -14.68
CA VAL A 65 9.72 -11.01 -14.20
C VAL A 65 9.12 -12.30 -14.78
N THR A 66 7.79 -12.41 -14.87
CA THR A 66 7.15 -13.64 -15.42
C THR A 66 7.21 -13.75 -16.95
N ASN A 67 7.40 -12.66 -17.70
CA ASN A 67 7.46 -12.67 -19.18
C ASN A 67 8.90 -12.72 -19.74
N VAL A 68 9.93 -12.59 -18.89
CA VAL A 68 11.33 -12.73 -19.29
C VAL A 68 11.84 -14.17 -19.10
N GLU A 69 11.05 -15.04 -18.45
CA GLU A 69 11.35 -16.47 -18.23
C GLU A 69 10.69 -17.42 -19.25
N PHE A 70 10.42 -16.95 -20.48
CA PHE A 70 10.04 -17.83 -21.60
C PHE A 70 11.02 -17.69 -22.77
#